data_AF-A0A8J4U1H8-F1
#
_entry.id   AF-A0A8J4U1H8-F1
#
_cell.length_a   1.000
_cell.length_b   1.000
_cell.length_c   1.000
_cell.angle_alpha   90.00
_cell.angle_beta   90.00
_cell.angle_gamma   90.00
#
_symmetry.space_group_name_H-M   'P 1'
#
loop_
_entity.id
_entity.type
_entity.pdbx_description
1 polymer ?
#
loop_
_entity_poly.entity_id
_entity_poly.type
_entity_poly.pdbx_seq_one_letter_code
_entity_poly.pdbx_strand_id
1 'polypeptide(L)'
;ALTTGSIPGFIDVVMNLNSQALLEDNLLWQAKNSGKRIIFYGDDTWVRLFPKHFVEYDGTTSFFVSDYTEVDNNVTRHLDSTLKRDDWDLLILHYLGLDHIGHISGPHSSLIGPKLLEMDDIIKKIHLSFISKEAEGTLPNLLVLCGDHGMSETGSHGGSSEPEVNTPLVLISPAFPTKEGMGEPAVVEQVDLTPTLALALALPISQNSVGRMIPAVFEKAPLREQLRYLHLNGHQLSNLLQDSNPSFHKEDGYEQFRMAEKAHGSWMKLYVEGNTSEVLSNMAKKVLKQYMKALQAMSAALSKQLGKYDMYSMMVGMSLIVQILVLLLLAMPEALSGAACVDIPLAATFLSLPFYLLILLGSAVHVLVCTSSEASCYFCSLPWLLVFAAIIFFSALFCSLVAMAARRARKVDNKQPK
;
A
#
# COMPACT_ATOMS: atom_id res chain seq x y z
N ALA A 1 3.66 0.76 0.28
CA ALA A 1 3.72 -0.18 -0.87
C ALA A 1 5.12 -0.30 -1.45
N LEU A 2 5.61 0.66 -2.25
CA LEU A 2 6.89 0.53 -2.98
C LEU A 2 8.14 0.34 -2.08
N THR A 3 8.17 0.98 -0.92
CA THR A 3 9.30 0.91 0.03
C THR A 3 9.09 -0.10 1.16
N THR A 4 7.85 -0.32 1.59
CA THR A 4 7.51 -1.17 2.73
C THR A 4 7.20 -2.61 2.33
N GLY A 5 6.75 -2.85 1.10
CA GLY A 5 6.21 -4.12 0.64
C GLY A 5 4.86 -4.46 1.28
N SER A 6 4.25 -3.51 2.00
CA SER A 6 2.95 -3.66 2.66
C SER A 6 1.82 -3.04 1.82
N ILE A 7 0.62 -3.59 1.99
CA ILE A 7 -0.61 -3.04 1.39
C ILE A 7 -1.04 -1.84 2.24
N PRO A 8 -1.19 -0.64 1.65
CA PRO A 8 -1.64 0.54 2.38
C PRO A 8 -3.03 0.35 2.98
N GLY A 9 -3.18 0.68 4.26
CA GLY A 9 -4.47 0.75 4.95
C GLY A 9 -5.12 2.13 4.83
N PHE A 10 -6.38 2.24 5.25
CA PHE A 10 -7.11 3.52 5.26
C PHE A 10 -6.40 4.60 6.10
N ILE A 11 -5.80 4.21 7.24
CA ILE A 11 -5.10 5.15 8.10
C ILE A 11 -3.86 5.73 7.41
N ASP A 12 -3.17 4.96 6.58
CA ASP A 12 -1.99 5.40 5.85
C ASP A 12 -2.35 6.51 4.86
N VAL A 13 -3.50 6.38 4.18
CA VAL A 13 -4.03 7.41 3.28
C VAL A 13 -4.32 8.71 4.04
N VAL A 14 -4.87 8.62 5.25
CA VAL A 14 -5.14 9.79 6.09
C VAL A 14 -3.85 10.43 6.59
N MET A 15 -2.86 9.61 6.98
CA MET A 15 -1.55 10.08 7.48
C MET A 15 -0.71 10.73 6.37
N ASN A 16 -0.88 10.28 5.12
CA ASN A 16 -0.24 10.90 3.94
C ASN A 16 -0.62 12.38 3.77
N LEU A 17 -1.83 12.80 4.18
CA LEU A 17 -2.24 14.21 4.12
C LEU A 17 -1.40 15.13 5.01
N ASN A 18 -0.71 14.58 6.01
CA ASN A 18 0.10 15.34 6.96
C ASN A 18 1.61 15.05 6.81
N SER A 19 2.01 14.29 5.78
CA SER A 19 3.39 13.90 5.47
C SER A 19 4.21 13.47 6.70
N GLN A 20 3.61 12.71 7.62
CA GLN A 20 4.29 12.29 8.84
C GLN A 20 5.41 11.28 8.53
N ALA A 21 6.49 11.31 9.31
CA ALA A 21 7.60 10.38 9.14
C ALA A 21 7.11 8.92 9.16
N LEU A 22 7.55 8.13 8.19
CA LEU A 22 7.26 6.70 8.14
C LEU A 22 8.15 5.99 9.16
N LEU A 23 7.54 5.50 10.23
CA LEU A 23 8.24 4.85 11.34
C LEU A 23 8.40 3.34 11.14
N GLU A 24 7.66 2.77 10.19
CA GLU A 24 7.69 1.35 9.89
C GLU A 24 8.97 0.93 9.18
N ASP A 25 9.34 -0.34 9.37
CA ASP A 25 10.44 -0.94 8.65
C ASP A 25 10.20 -0.91 7.13
N ASN A 26 11.23 -0.52 6.38
CA ASN A 26 11.16 -0.30 4.95
C ASN A 26 12.54 -0.43 4.29
N LEU A 27 12.56 -0.55 2.97
CA LEU A 27 13.77 -0.73 2.17
C LEU A 27 14.84 0.35 2.44
N LEU A 28 14.44 1.62 2.57
CA LEU A 28 15.39 2.71 2.80
C LEU A 28 15.98 2.67 4.20
N TRP A 29 15.17 2.31 5.19
CA TRP A 29 15.63 2.08 6.56
C TRP A 29 16.65 0.94 6.62
N GLN A 30 16.35 -0.19 5.96
CA GLN A 30 17.25 -1.34 5.88
C GLN A 30 18.55 -1.00 5.16
N ALA A 31 18.47 -0.25 4.05
CA ALA A 31 19.63 0.22 3.30
C ALA A 31 20.52 1.11 4.18
N LYS A 32 19.95 2.14 4.81
CA LYS A 32 20.68 3.05 5.70
C LYS A 32 21.36 2.30 6.85
N ASN A 33 20.65 1.40 7.52
CA ASN A 33 21.19 0.65 8.65
C ASN A 33 22.27 -0.35 8.24
N SER A 34 22.27 -0.77 6.97
CA SER A 34 23.33 -1.58 6.37
C SER A 34 24.50 -0.73 5.85
N GLY A 35 24.53 0.58 6.17
CA GLY A 35 25.59 1.51 5.78
C GLY A 35 25.54 1.97 4.32
N LYS A 36 24.42 1.74 3.62
CA LYS A 36 24.24 2.17 2.22
C LYS A 36 24.06 3.67 2.13
N ARG A 37 24.69 4.26 1.10
CA ARG A 37 24.58 5.69 0.81
C ARG A 37 23.44 5.95 -0.16
N ILE A 38 22.41 6.65 0.31
CA ILE A 38 21.18 6.93 -0.44
C ILE A 38 21.14 8.41 -0.82
N ILE A 39 20.98 8.69 -2.11
CA ILE A 39 20.80 10.04 -2.66
C ILE A 39 19.36 10.17 -3.17
N PHE A 40 18.72 11.31 -2.91
CA PHE A 40 17.34 11.57 -3.31
C PHE A 40 17.15 12.95 -3.94
N TYR A 41 16.53 13.03 -5.12
CA TYR A 41 16.09 14.28 -5.72
C TYR A 41 14.64 14.16 -6.17
N GLY A 42 13.78 15.08 -5.73
CA GLY A 42 12.36 15.05 -6.08
C GLY A 42 11.46 15.63 -5.01
N ASP A 43 10.23 15.13 -4.91
CA ASP A 43 9.19 15.67 -4.02
C ASP A 43 9.65 15.73 -2.55
N ASP A 44 9.51 16.90 -1.92
CA ASP A 44 9.93 17.15 -0.54
C ASP A 44 9.17 16.32 0.50
N THR A 45 8.03 15.72 0.14
CA THR A 45 7.30 14.73 0.92
C THR A 45 8.19 13.53 1.27
N TRP A 46 9.04 13.05 0.35
CA TRP A 46 9.97 11.97 0.65
C TRP A 46 10.99 12.35 1.74
N VAL A 47 11.43 13.60 1.77
CA VAL A 47 12.36 14.10 2.80
C VAL A 47 11.69 14.07 4.18
N ARG A 48 10.38 14.36 4.25
CA ARG A 48 9.58 14.30 5.48
C ARG A 48 9.24 12.86 5.89
N LEU A 49 8.92 12.00 4.93
CA LEU A 49 8.64 10.57 5.14
C LEU A 49 9.87 9.81 5.64
N PHE A 50 11.06 10.12 5.12
CA PHE A 50 12.31 9.41 5.40
C PHE A 50 13.37 10.33 6.04
N PRO A 51 13.08 10.94 7.20
CA PRO A 51 14.00 11.91 7.79
C PRO A 51 15.35 11.26 8.09
N LYS A 52 16.44 11.92 7.71
CA LYS A 52 17.83 11.47 7.91
C LYS A 52 18.18 10.15 7.20
N HIS A 53 17.44 9.72 6.18
CA HIS A 53 17.80 8.52 5.40
C HIS A 53 18.74 8.84 4.25
N PHE A 54 18.65 10.05 3.69
CA PHE A 54 19.47 10.49 2.57
C PHE A 54 20.75 11.16 3.05
N VAL A 55 21.89 10.80 2.44
CA VAL A 55 23.18 11.44 2.68
C VAL A 55 23.31 12.76 1.91
N GLU A 56 22.58 12.87 0.81
CA GLU A 56 22.47 14.03 -0.05
C GLU A 56 21.06 14.04 -0.62
N TYR A 57 20.38 15.18 -0.53
CA TYR A 57 19.04 15.31 -1.08
C TYR A 57 18.70 16.75 -1.48
N ASP A 58 17.77 16.87 -2.41
CA ASP A 58 17.16 18.14 -2.78
C ASP A 58 15.65 17.96 -3.01
N GLY A 59 14.87 18.71 -2.25
CA GLY A 59 13.42 18.60 -2.19
C GLY A 59 12.73 19.66 -3.05
N THR A 60 11.80 19.24 -3.90
CA THR A 60 10.96 20.07 -4.74
C THR A 60 9.55 20.13 -4.15
N THR A 61 9.00 21.33 -4.01
CA THR A 61 7.61 21.49 -3.56
C THR A 61 6.63 21.13 -4.69
N SER A 62 5.76 20.16 -4.46
CA SER A 62 4.80 19.64 -5.45
C SER A 62 3.42 20.31 -5.44
N PHE A 63 3.11 21.16 -4.46
CA PHE A 63 1.76 21.74 -4.30
C PHE A 63 1.31 22.66 -5.45
N PHE A 64 2.22 23.15 -6.29
CA PHE A 64 1.90 24.01 -7.43
C PHE A 64 1.76 23.18 -8.70
N VAL A 65 0.61 22.50 -8.86
CA VAL A 65 0.35 21.59 -9.98
C VAL A 65 0.58 22.25 -11.35
N SER A 66 0.34 23.56 -11.48
CA SER A 66 0.60 24.32 -12.72
C SER A 66 2.04 24.28 -13.22
N ASP A 67 3.01 23.99 -12.35
CA ASP A 67 4.41 23.83 -12.71
C ASP A 67 4.74 22.37 -13.00
N TYR A 68 4.87 22.04 -14.28
CA TYR A 68 5.29 20.71 -14.76
C TYR A 68 6.67 20.76 -15.41
N THR A 69 7.43 21.85 -15.26
CA THR A 69 8.75 22.03 -15.91
C THR A 69 9.85 22.28 -14.90
N GLU A 70 9.68 23.24 -13.99
CA GLU A 70 10.70 23.53 -12.99
C GLU A 70 10.81 22.37 -11.99
N VAL A 71 9.69 21.72 -11.64
CA VAL A 71 9.71 20.50 -10.80
C VAL A 71 10.64 19.40 -11.33
N ASP A 72 10.64 19.15 -12.64
CA ASP A 72 11.47 18.11 -13.27
C ASP A 72 12.91 18.61 -13.51
N ASN A 73 13.08 19.90 -13.85
CA ASN A 73 14.41 20.52 -13.93
C ASN A 73 15.13 20.47 -12.58
N ASN A 74 14.39 20.58 -11.48
CA ASN A 74 14.94 20.54 -10.13
C ASN A 74 15.54 19.18 -9.78
N VAL A 75 14.98 18.11 -10.33
CA VAL A 75 15.53 16.76 -10.22
C VAL A 75 16.70 16.59 -11.20
N THR A 76 16.50 16.98 -12.46
CA THR A 76 17.43 16.71 -13.57
C THR A 76 18.78 17.40 -13.40
N ARG A 77 18.83 18.62 -12.83
CA ARG A 77 20.08 19.40 -12.68
C ARG A 77 21.20 18.67 -11.94
N HIS A 78 20.86 17.72 -11.07
CA HIS A 78 21.82 16.98 -10.25
C HIS A 78 22.34 15.72 -10.93
N LEU A 79 21.60 15.22 -11.94
CA LEU A 79 21.79 13.90 -12.52
C LEU A 79 23.19 13.70 -13.11
N ASP A 80 23.64 14.63 -13.95
CA ASP A 80 24.94 14.50 -14.65
C ASP A 80 26.12 14.48 -13.69
N SER A 81 26.06 15.26 -12.61
CA SER A 81 27.13 15.27 -11.59
C SER A 81 27.10 14.02 -10.72
N THR A 82 25.90 13.52 -10.40
CA THR A 82 25.70 12.34 -9.55
C THR A 82 26.10 11.05 -10.27
N LEU A 83 25.77 10.91 -11.55
CA LEU A 83 26.14 9.74 -12.35
C LEU A 83 27.66 9.58 -12.51
N LYS A 84 28.43 10.68 -12.50
CA LYS A 84 29.90 10.64 -12.56
C LYS A 84 30.57 10.22 -11.26
N ARG A 85 29.82 10.15 -10.17
CA ARG A 85 30.31 9.76 -8.85
C ARG A 85 30.06 8.27 -8.60
N ASP A 86 30.92 7.67 -7.78
CA ASP A 86 30.82 6.28 -7.31
C ASP A 86 30.55 6.21 -5.80
N ASP A 87 30.08 7.31 -5.22
CA ASP A 87 29.97 7.50 -3.79
C ASP A 87 28.52 7.33 -3.28
N TRP A 88 27.73 6.51 -3.98
CA TRP A 88 26.35 6.18 -3.62
C TRP A 88 26.02 4.72 -3.97
N ASP A 89 25.08 4.13 -3.22
CA ASP A 89 24.57 2.78 -3.49
C ASP A 89 23.14 2.82 -4.08
N LEU A 90 22.33 3.82 -3.69
CA LEU A 90 20.98 4.04 -4.18
C LEU A 90 20.80 5.50 -4.61
N LEU A 91 20.35 5.71 -5.84
CA LEU A 91 19.93 7.01 -6.37
C LEU A 91 18.43 6.96 -6.67
N ILE A 92 17.66 7.85 -6.04
CA ILE A 92 16.22 7.95 -6.21
C ILE A 92 15.91 9.30 -6.87
N LEU A 93 15.21 9.24 -8.01
CA LEU A 93 14.76 10.40 -8.76
C LEU A 93 13.23 10.35 -8.82
N HIS A 94 12.56 11.38 -8.31
CA HIS A 94 11.11 11.43 -8.26
C HIS A 94 10.59 12.64 -9.04
N TYR A 95 10.18 12.38 -10.29
CA TYR A 95 9.65 13.35 -11.23
C TYR A 95 8.14 13.55 -11.04
N LEU A 96 7.65 14.77 -11.29
CA LEU A 96 6.28 15.18 -10.97
C LEU A 96 5.54 15.70 -12.21
N GLY A 97 6.27 16.18 -13.23
CA GLY A 97 5.68 16.93 -14.33
C GLY A 97 4.63 16.16 -15.15
N LEU A 98 4.76 14.83 -15.27
CA LEU A 98 3.77 14.02 -15.98
C LEU A 98 2.43 13.94 -15.24
N ASP A 99 2.46 13.74 -13.92
CA ASP A 99 1.26 13.75 -13.08
C ASP A 99 0.57 15.13 -13.13
N HIS A 100 1.37 16.19 -12.97
CA HIS A 100 0.88 17.56 -13.04
C HIS A 100 0.16 17.88 -14.37
N ILE A 101 0.71 17.46 -15.51
CA ILE A 101 0.04 17.60 -16.81
C ILE A 101 -1.29 16.82 -16.84
N GLY A 102 -1.29 15.61 -16.28
CA GLY A 102 -2.49 14.78 -16.16
C GLY A 102 -3.61 15.47 -15.39
N HIS A 103 -3.32 16.09 -14.24
CA HIS A 103 -4.31 16.85 -13.47
C HIS A 103 -4.83 18.10 -14.18
N ILE A 104 -3.95 18.84 -14.87
CA ILE A 104 -4.34 20.10 -15.52
C ILE A 104 -5.18 19.86 -16.76
N SER A 105 -4.78 18.87 -17.56
CA SER A 105 -5.22 18.75 -18.96
C SER A 105 -5.67 17.35 -19.39
N GLY A 106 -5.64 16.39 -18.47
CA GLY A 106 -6.01 15.00 -18.72
C GLY A 106 -4.90 14.20 -19.42
N PRO A 107 -5.04 12.85 -19.44
CA PRO A 107 -4.03 11.94 -19.98
C PRO A 107 -3.88 11.99 -21.51
N HIS A 108 -4.81 12.64 -22.22
CA HIS A 108 -4.79 12.78 -23.69
C HIS A 108 -4.30 14.16 -24.17
N SER A 109 -3.76 14.96 -23.26
CA SER A 109 -3.23 16.29 -23.57
C SER A 109 -2.06 16.22 -24.56
N SER A 110 -1.97 17.22 -25.45
CA SER A 110 -0.83 17.35 -26.38
C SER A 110 0.51 17.56 -25.67
N LEU A 111 0.50 17.89 -24.37
CA LEU A 111 1.68 18.04 -23.53
C LEU A 111 2.27 16.70 -23.06
N ILE A 112 1.50 15.62 -23.10
CA ILE A 112 1.95 14.29 -22.64
C ILE A 112 3.09 13.76 -23.51
N GLY A 113 2.97 13.85 -24.84
CA GLY A 113 4.00 13.37 -25.76
C GLY A 113 5.38 14.00 -25.53
N PRO A 114 5.49 15.34 -25.53
CA PRO A 114 6.74 16.03 -25.18
C PRO A 114 7.29 15.66 -23.80
N LYS A 115 6.42 15.51 -22.79
CA LYS A 115 6.84 15.12 -21.44
C LYS A 115 7.38 13.69 -21.37
N LEU A 116 6.78 12.75 -22.10
CA LEU A 116 7.29 11.38 -22.18
C LEU A 116 8.64 11.33 -22.91
N LEU A 117 8.87 12.17 -23.93
CA LEU A 117 10.18 12.29 -24.59
C LEU A 117 11.25 12.82 -23.64
N GLU A 118 10.91 13.78 -22.77
CA GLU A 118 11.82 14.26 -21.73
C GLU A 118 12.25 13.13 -20.78
N MET A 119 11.29 12.30 -20.33
CA MET A 119 11.59 11.15 -19.47
C MET A 119 12.41 10.08 -20.20
N ASP A 120 12.14 9.83 -21.48
CA ASP A 120 12.92 8.91 -22.32
C ASP A 120 14.38 9.36 -22.45
N ASP A 121 14.63 10.66 -22.66
CA ASP A 121 15.99 11.22 -22.73
C ASP A 121 16.74 11.06 -21.39
N ILE A 122 16.04 11.21 -20.26
CA ILE A 122 16.60 10.99 -18.91
C ILE A 122 16.96 9.52 -18.72
N ILE A 123 16.06 8.59 -19.07
CA ILE A 123 16.30 7.13 -18.99
C ILE A 123 17.49 6.75 -19.85
N LYS A 124 17.55 7.24 -21.10
CA LYS A 124 18.64 7.01 -22.05
C LYS A 124 19.97 7.49 -21.49
N LYS A 125 20.02 8.68 -20.88
CA LYS A 125 21.21 9.22 -20.25
C LYS A 125 21.73 8.32 -19.12
N ILE A 126 20.84 7.85 -18.23
CA ILE A 126 21.20 6.93 -17.14
C ILE A 126 21.72 5.61 -17.70
N HIS A 127 21.02 5.03 -18.68
CA HIS A 127 21.38 3.77 -19.29
C HIS A 127 22.76 3.81 -19.97
N LEU A 128 23.05 4.88 -20.73
CA LEU A 128 24.36 5.08 -21.35
C LEU A 128 25.48 5.21 -20.31
N SER A 129 25.21 5.90 -19.19
CA SER A 129 26.16 5.98 -18.08
C SER A 129 26.45 4.59 -17.48
N PHE A 130 25.45 3.73 -17.35
CA PHE A 130 25.63 2.38 -16.81
C PHE A 130 26.45 1.49 -17.74
N ILE A 131 26.22 1.57 -19.05
CA ILE A 131 27.03 0.86 -20.05
C ILE A 131 28.49 1.31 -19.98
N SER A 132 28.74 2.62 -19.88
CA SER A 132 30.10 3.16 -19.77
C SER A 132 30.81 2.63 -18.52
N LYS A 133 30.15 2.71 -17.37
CA LYS A 133 30.72 2.25 -16.10
C LYS A 133 30.96 0.73 -16.08
N GLU A 134 30.08 -0.07 -16.68
CA GLU A 134 30.29 -1.52 -16.77
C GLU A 134 31.52 -1.84 -17.63
N ALA A 135 31.72 -1.13 -18.74
CA ALA A 135 32.91 -1.26 -19.57
C ALA A 135 34.22 -0.91 -18.82
N GLU A 136 34.12 -0.06 -17.79
CA GLU A 136 35.21 0.28 -16.86
C GLU A 136 35.43 -0.77 -15.74
N GLY A 137 34.62 -1.84 -15.71
CA GLY A 137 34.75 -2.95 -14.76
C GLY A 137 33.94 -2.80 -13.46
N THR A 138 33.01 -1.85 -13.41
CA THR A 138 32.08 -1.74 -12.26
C THR A 138 31.05 -2.86 -12.27
N LEU A 139 30.45 -3.15 -11.10
CA LEU A 139 29.37 -4.12 -11.02
C LEU A 139 28.12 -3.62 -11.80
N PRO A 140 27.31 -4.52 -12.37
CA PRO A 140 26.12 -4.13 -13.11
C PRO A 140 25.13 -3.35 -12.23
N ASN A 141 24.73 -2.18 -12.71
CA ASN A 141 23.71 -1.37 -12.07
C ASN A 141 22.30 -1.82 -12.51
N LEU A 142 21.31 -1.54 -11.67
CA LEU A 142 19.88 -1.77 -11.97
C LEU A 142 19.16 -0.42 -11.98
N LEU A 143 18.58 -0.06 -13.13
CA LEU A 143 17.63 1.03 -13.25
C LEU A 143 16.21 0.47 -13.08
N VAL A 144 15.48 1.05 -12.14
CA VAL A 144 14.07 0.74 -11.86
C VAL A 144 13.26 1.97 -12.29
N LEU A 145 12.45 1.81 -13.33
CA LEU A 145 11.47 2.81 -13.74
C LEU A 145 10.08 2.30 -13.35
N CYS A 146 9.39 3.05 -12.48
CA CYS A 146 8.02 2.71 -12.09
C CYS A 146 7.19 3.97 -11.80
N GLY A 147 5.88 3.82 -11.92
CA GLY A 147 4.90 4.76 -11.34
C GLY A 147 4.30 4.20 -10.04
N ASP A 148 3.83 5.09 -9.18
CA ASP A 148 3.06 4.76 -7.98
C ASP A 148 1.54 4.71 -8.26
N HIS A 149 1.06 5.46 -9.26
CA HIS A 149 -0.30 5.34 -9.81
C HIS A 149 -0.34 5.73 -11.28
N GLY A 150 -1.46 5.42 -11.93
CA GLY A 150 -1.81 5.93 -13.25
C GLY A 150 -2.76 7.12 -13.16
N MET A 151 -3.54 7.38 -14.21
CA MET A 151 -4.39 8.57 -14.30
C MET A 151 -5.73 8.23 -14.95
N SER A 152 -6.82 8.73 -14.40
CA SER A 152 -8.15 8.58 -14.98
C SER A 152 -8.35 9.50 -16.18
N GLU A 153 -9.38 9.20 -16.99
CA GLU A 153 -9.74 9.99 -18.17
C GLU A 153 -10.01 11.47 -17.87
N THR A 154 -10.43 11.80 -16.64
CA THR A 154 -10.72 13.16 -16.21
C THR A 154 -9.53 13.87 -15.56
N GLY A 155 -8.34 13.27 -15.57
CA GLY A 155 -7.16 13.85 -14.92
C GLY A 155 -7.24 13.78 -13.39
N SER A 156 -7.69 12.65 -12.84
CA SER A 156 -7.68 12.38 -11.40
C SER A 156 -7.10 10.99 -11.13
N HIS A 157 -6.66 10.72 -9.91
CA HIS A 157 -6.25 9.39 -9.48
C HIS A 157 -6.71 9.11 -8.03
N GLY A 158 -6.42 7.92 -7.52
CA GLY A 158 -6.86 7.46 -6.20
C GLY A 158 -8.15 6.62 -6.22
N GLY A 159 -8.75 6.43 -7.41
CA GLY A 159 -9.79 5.44 -7.66
C GLY A 159 -9.22 4.04 -7.88
N SER A 160 -10.08 3.15 -8.39
CA SER A 160 -9.77 1.75 -8.65
C SER A 160 -9.94 1.36 -10.11
N SER A 161 -10.00 2.33 -11.03
CA SER A 161 -10.12 2.03 -12.45
C SER A 161 -8.79 1.48 -12.99
N GLU A 162 -8.87 0.69 -14.06
CA GLU A 162 -7.69 0.06 -14.66
C GLU A 162 -6.59 1.08 -15.02
N PRO A 163 -6.87 2.23 -15.65
CA PRO A 163 -5.86 3.25 -15.95
C PRO A 163 -5.27 3.95 -14.73
N GLU A 164 -5.94 3.89 -13.56
CA GLU A 164 -5.46 4.49 -12.31
C GLU A 164 -4.55 3.54 -11.52
N VAL A 165 -4.79 2.23 -11.59
CA VAL A 165 -4.05 1.23 -10.79
C VAL A 165 -2.91 0.57 -11.56
N ASN A 166 -3.02 0.48 -12.89
CA ASN A 166 -1.97 -0.09 -13.72
C ASN A 166 -0.89 0.94 -14.02
N THR A 167 0.35 0.60 -13.67
CA THR A 167 1.52 1.44 -13.88
C THR A 167 2.62 0.65 -14.56
N PRO A 168 3.47 1.29 -15.38
CA PRO A 168 4.61 0.61 -15.97
C PRO A 168 5.64 0.25 -14.88
N LEU A 169 6.22 -0.94 -14.98
CA LEU A 169 7.47 -1.30 -14.30
C LEU A 169 8.46 -1.76 -15.36
N VAL A 170 9.55 -1.02 -15.53
CA VAL A 170 10.64 -1.37 -16.45
C VAL A 170 11.92 -1.52 -15.65
N LEU A 171 12.54 -2.68 -15.79
CA LEU A 171 13.79 -3.03 -15.11
C LEU A 171 14.89 -3.15 -16.15
N ILE A 172 15.90 -2.29 -16.05
CA ILE A 172 16.98 -2.21 -17.03
C ILE A 172 18.30 -2.47 -16.32
N SER A 173 19.03 -3.49 -16.77
CA SER A 173 20.37 -3.77 -16.29
C SER A 173 21.19 -4.42 -17.39
N PRO A 174 22.48 -4.09 -17.54
CA PRO A 174 23.35 -4.82 -18.45
C PRO A 174 23.50 -6.32 -18.10
N ALA A 175 23.24 -6.68 -16.83
CA ALA A 175 23.24 -8.08 -16.41
C ALA A 175 22.07 -8.90 -16.98
N PHE A 176 20.98 -8.26 -17.42
CA PHE A 176 19.81 -8.97 -17.93
C PHE A 176 20.04 -9.63 -19.30
N PRO A 177 19.30 -10.69 -19.64
CA PRO A 177 19.42 -11.31 -20.96
C PRO A 177 18.89 -10.37 -22.04
N THR A 178 19.64 -10.21 -23.12
CA THR A 178 19.13 -9.60 -24.35
C THR A 178 18.10 -10.54 -24.94
N LYS A 179 16.81 -10.20 -24.81
CA LYS A 179 15.72 -10.93 -25.46
C LYS A 179 15.44 -10.28 -26.82
N GLU A 180 15.33 -11.09 -27.87
CA GLU A 180 14.85 -10.61 -29.17
C GLU A 180 13.33 -10.40 -29.06
N GLY A 181 12.89 -9.14 -29.12
CA GLY A 181 11.49 -8.74 -29.04
C GLY A 181 10.97 -8.45 -27.64
N MET A 182 9.95 -7.60 -27.56
CA MET A 182 9.17 -7.39 -26.32
C MET A 182 8.06 -8.45 -26.27
N GLY A 183 8.24 -9.46 -25.44
CA GLY A 183 7.15 -10.38 -25.10
C GLY A 183 6.06 -9.66 -24.29
N GLU A 184 4.95 -10.36 -24.01
CA GLU A 184 3.93 -9.82 -23.12
C GLU A 184 4.53 -9.54 -21.73
N PRO A 185 4.38 -8.32 -21.19
CA PRO A 185 4.91 -7.99 -19.87
C PRO A 185 4.16 -8.79 -18.80
N ALA A 186 4.90 -9.36 -17.86
CA ALA A 186 4.30 -10.02 -16.71
C ALA A 186 3.66 -8.98 -15.79
N VAL A 187 2.46 -9.28 -15.29
CA VAL A 187 1.80 -8.47 -14.26
C VAL A 187 2.39 -8.81 -12.90
N VAL A 188 2.81 -7.77 -12.16
CA VAL A 188 3.33 -7.87 -10.79
C VAL A 188 2.65 -6.83 -9.91
N GLU A 189 2.67 -7.05 -8.60
CA GLU A 189 2.13 -6.09 -7.64
C GLU A 189 3.21 -5.08 -7.22
N GLN A 190 2.84 -3.84 -6.88
CA GLN A 190 3.83 -2.84 -6.40
C GLN A 190 4.58 -3.30 -5.14
N VAL A 191 3.91 -4.09 -4.29
CA VAL A 191 4.53 -4.68 -3.09
C VAL A 191 5.64 -5.67 -3.42
N ASP A 192 5.64 -6.27 -4.62
CA ASP A 192 6.66 -7.23 -5.08
C ASP A 192 8.02 -6.53 -5.30
N LEU A 193 8.05 -5.20 -5.45
CA LEU A 193 9.29 -4.44 -5.65
C LEU A 193 10.19 -4.46 -4.41
N THR A 194 9.62 -4.29 -3.21
CA THR A 194 10.38 -4.24 -1.96
C THR A 194 11.24 -5.48 -1.70
N PRO A 195 10.71 -6.73 -1.67
CA PRO A 195 11.54 -7.90 -1.45
C PRO A 195 12.53 -8.14 -2.59
N THR A 196 12.15 -7.77 -3.83
CA THR A 196 13.04 -7.88 -4.99
C THR A 196 14.28 -6.99 -4.84
N LEU A 197 14.09 -5.71 -4.52
CA LEU A 197 15.20 -4.78 -4.33
C LEU A 197 16.01 -5.08 -3.07
N ALA A 198 15.35 -5.49 -1.98
CA ALA A 198 16.06 -5.92 -0.77
C ALA A 198 17.04 -7.07 -1.08
N LEU A 199 16.57 -8.10 -1.78
CA LEU A 199 17.41 -9.23 -2.18
C LEU A 199 18.52 -8.83 -3.16
N ALA A 200 18.23 -7.96 -4.13
CA ALA A 200 19.23 -7.47 -5.09
C ALA A 200 20.35 -6.65 -4.41
N LEU A 201 20.02 -5.91 -3.36
CA LEU A 201 20.95 -5.09 -2.58
C LEU A 201 21.59 -5.84 -1.39
N ALA A 202 21.28 -7.13 -1.23
CA ALA A 202 21.68 -7.95 -0.09
C ALA A 202 21.25 -7.37 1.28
N LEU A 203 20.04 -6.81 1.32
CA LEU A 203 19.39 -6.26 2.51
C LEU A 203 18.36 -7.22 3.08
N PRO A 204 18.04 -7.12 4.38
CA PRO A 204 16.85 -7.77 4.94
C PRO A 204 15.58 -7.31 4.21
N ILE A 205 14.65 -8.24 3.99
CA ILE A 205 13.32 -7.89 3.48
C ILE A 205 12.55 -7.21 4.61
N SER A 206 11.87 -6.10 4.31
CA SER A 206 11.09 -5.34 5.29
C SER A 206 10.12 -6.23 6.06
N GLN A 207 10.04 -6.02 7.37
CA GLN A 207 9.29 -6.88 8.30
C GLN A 207 7.82 -7.08 7.91
N ASN A 208 7.16 -6.06 7.35
CA ASN A 208 5.74 -6.10 6.97
C ASN A 208 5.52 -6.40 5.48
N SER A 209 6.56 -6.81 4.75
CA SER A 209 6.47 -7.05 3.32
C SER A 209 5.67 -8.31 2.99
N VAL A 210 4.54 -8.15 2.31
CA VAL A 210 3.72 -9.24 1.76
C VAL A 210 4.07 -9.56 0.30
N GLY A 211 5.00 -8.80 -0.28
CA GLY A 211 5.45 -8.98 -1.66
C GLY A 211 6.21 -10.27 -1.91
N ARG A 212 6.29 -10.62 -3.19
CA ARG A 212 7.03 -11.76 -3.72
C ARG A 212 8.16 -11.26 -4.60
N MET A 213 9.30 -11.94 -4.55
CA MET A 213 10.43 -11.64 -5.41
C MET A 213 10.05 -11.82 -6.89
N ILE A 214 10.39 -10.83 -7.72
CA ILE A 214 10.19 -10.83 -9.18
C ILE A 214 11.30 -11.70 -9.82
N PRO A 215 10.96 -12.88 -10.39
CA PRO A 215 11.99 -13.84 -10.83
C PRO A 215 12.87 -13.33 -11.96
N ALA A 216 12.34 -12.44 -12.81
CA ALA A 216 13.05 -11.90 -13.96
C ALA A 216 14.35 -11.17 -13.57
N VAL A 217 14.39 -10.56 -12.37
CA VAL A 217 15.58 -9.86 -11.86
C VAL A 217 16.73 -10.83 -11.58
N PHE A 218 16.42 -12.08 -11.24
CA PHE A 218 17.40 -13.09 -10.83
C PHE A 218 17.53 -14.24 -11.84
N GLU A 219 17.01 -14.08 -13.06
CA GLU A 219 16.94 -15.13 -14.09
C GLU A 219 18.33 -15.72 -14.41
N LYS A 220 19.38 -14.88 -14.47
CA LYS A 220 20.77 -15.29 -14.70
C LYS A 220 21.55 -15.69 -13.44
N ALA A 221 20.98 -15.53 -12.25
CA ALA A 221 21.67 -15.93 -11.03
C ALA A 221 21.85 -17.46 -11.01
N PRO A 222 22.92 -18.01 -10.40
CA PRO A 222 23.06 -19.44 -10.22
C PRO A 222 21.83 -20.06 -9.56
N LEU A 223 21.43 -21.29 -9.94
CA LEU A 223 20.24 -21.95 -9.37
C LEU A 223 20.23 -21.98 -7.84
N ARG A 224 21.40 -22.16 -7.22
CA ARG A 224 21.57 -22.09 -5.77
C ARG A 224 21.12 -20.74 -5.20
N GLU A 225 21.49 -19.65 -5.86
CA GLU A 225 21.14 -18.29 -5.45
C GLU A 225 19.65 -18.02 -5.65
N GLN A 226 19.08 -18.44 -6.79
CA GLN A 226 17.64 -18.34 -7.02
C GLN A 226 16.83 -19.06 -5.93
N LEU A 227 17.24 -20.29 -5.55
CA LEU A 227 16.61 -21.04 -4.47
C LEU A 227 16.81 -20.38 -3.10
N ARG A 228 17.98 -19.79 -2.85
CA ARG A 228 18.26 -19.04 -1.62
C ARG A 228 17.34 -17.82 -1.49
N TYR A 229 17.20 -17.02 -2.55
CA TYR A 229 16.34 -15.84 -2.57
C TYR A 229 14.87 -16.20 -2.35
N LEU A 230 14.39 -17.26 -2.99
CA LEU A 230 13.03 -17.77 -2.80
C LEU A 230 12.81 -18.30 -1.38
N HIS A 231 13.80 -18.95 -0.78
CA HIS A 231 13.74 -19.40 0.61
C HIS A 231 13.65 -18.23 1.59
N LEU A 232 14.48 -17.19 1.41
CA LEU A 232 14.46 -15.99 2.25
C LEU A 232 13.12 -15.24 2.17
N ASN A 233 12.59 -15.03 0.97
CA ASN A 233 11.29 -14.39 0.79
C ASN A 233 10.14 -15.27 1.31
N GLY A 234 10.20 -16.59 1.10
CA GLY A 234 9.23 -17.52 1.67
C GLY A 234 9.24 -17.54 3.19
N HIS A 235 10.42 -17.47 3.82
CA HIS A 235 10.56 -17.38 5.27
C HIS A 235 9.93 -16.08 5.82
N GLN A 236 10.15 -14.95 5.14
CA GLN A 236 9.51 -13.68 5.48
C GLN A 236 7.96 -13.79 5.47
N LEU A 237 7.38 -14.30 4.38
CA LEU A 237 5.93 -14.49 4.27
C LEU A 237 5.39 -15.51 5.29
N SER A 238 6.14 -16.58 5.55
CA SER A 238 5.83 -17.59 6.56
C SER A 238 5.74 -17.00 7.96
N ASN A 239 6.66 -16.11 8.32
CA ASN A 239 6.65 -15.45 9.63
C ASN A 239 5.48 -14.48 9.74
N LEU A 240 5.21 -13.70 8.69
CA LEU A 240 4.05 -12.83 8.66
C LEU A 240 2.73 -13.59 8.82
N LEU A 241 2.58 -14.74 8.15
CA LEU A 241 1.40 -15.59 8.31
C LEU A 241 1.24 -16.15 9.72
N GLN A 242 2.35 -16.53 10.36
CA GLN A 242 2.36 -17.01 11.74
C GLN A 242 1.89 -15.92 12.71
N ASP A 243 2.39 -14.69 12.52
CA ASP A 243 2.06 -13.56 13.37
C ASP A 243 0.62 -13.06 13.14
N SER A 244 0.10 -13.17 11.91
CA SER A 244 -1.21 -12.63 11.54
C SER A 244 -2.38 -13.61 11.71
N ASN A 245 -2.14 -14.92 11.68
CA ASN A 245 -3.20 -15.93 11.65
C ASN A 245 -2.92 -17.10 12.61
N PRO A 246 -3.67 -17.25 13.72
CA PRO A 246 -3.53 -18.38 14.64
C PRO A 246 -3.75 -19.77 14.00
N SER A 247 -4.44 -19.82 12.85
CA SER A 247 -4.69 -21.04 12.07
C SER A 247 -3.79 -21.14 10.83
N PHE A 248 -2.65 -20.43 10.77
CA PHE A 248 -1.73 -20.42 9.62
C PHE A 248 -1.31 -21.81 9.14
N HIS A 249 -1.25 -22.80 10.03
CA HIS A 249 -0.93 -24.19 9.69
C HIS A 249 -1.91 -24.83 8.69
N LYS A 250 -3.13 -24.29 8.58
CA LYS A 250 -4.16 -24.76 7.63
C LYS A 250 -4.11 -24.02 6.29
N GLU A 251 -3.25 -23.01 6.15
CA GLU A 251 -3.11 -22.25 4.91
C GLU A 251 -2.28 -23.06 3.90
N ASP A 252 -2.86 -23.33 2.72
CA ASP A 252 -2.22 -24.11 1.66
C ASP A 252 -0.82 -23.59 1.31
N GLY A 253 -0.64 -22.26 1.30
CA GLY A 253 0.65 -21.63 1.00
C GLY A 253 1.74 -21.99 2.01
N TYR A 254 1.39 -22.09 3.30
CA TYR A 254 2.33 -22.45 4.36
C TYR A 254 2.77 -23.92 4.23
N GLU A 255 1.83 -24.83 3.97
CA GLU A 255 2.17 -26.24 3.72
C GLU A 255 3.05 -26.40 2.48
N GLN A 256 2.72 -25.72 1.38
CA GLN A 256 3.52 -25.71 0.16
C GLN A 256 4.95 -25.19 0.41
N PHE A 257 5.10 -24.14 1.22
CA PHE A 257 6.40 -23.61 1.61
C PHE A 257 7.22 -24.65 2.39
N ARG A 258 6.62 -25.31 3.39
CA ARG A 258 7.27 -26.38 4.17
C ARG A 258 7.72 -27.55 3.30
N MET A 259 6.92 -27.92 2.31
CA MET A 259 7.29 -28.95 1.33
C MET A 259 8.45 -28.51 0.43
N ALA A 260 8.41 -27.26 -0.06
CA ALA A 260 9.49 -26.68 -0.87
C ALA A 260 10.80 -26.57 -0.07
N GLU A 261 10.73 -26.17 1.20
CA GLU A 261 11.86 -26.09 2.12
C GLU A 261 12.52 -27.46 2.34
N LYS A 262 11.72 -28.51 2.61
CA LYS A 262 12.24 -29.87 2.74
C LYS A 262 12.87 -30.39 1.45
N ALA A 263 12.28 -30.09 0.31
CA ALA A 263 12.82 -30.46 -1.01
C ALA A 263 14.12 -29.69 -1.30
N HIS A 264 14.19 -28.42 -0.94
CA HIS A 264 15.40 -27.59 -1.04
C HIS A 264 16.52 -28.14 -0.16
N GLY A 265 16.23 -28.55 1.08
CA GLY A 265 17.22 -29.19 1.96
C GLY A 265 17.78 -30.49 1.36
N SER A 266 16.92 -31.33 0.79
CA SER A 266 17.34 -32.54 0.07
C SER A 266 18.22 -32.23 -1.14
N TRP A 267 17.86 -31.19 -1.90
CA TRP A 267 18.65 -30.73 -3.05
C TRP A 267 20.03 -30.19 -2.62
N MET A 268 20.07 -29.37 -1.55
CA MET A 268 21.29 -28.78 -1.03
C MET A 268 22.28 -29.85 -0.54
N LYS A 269 21.78 -30.93 0.10
CA LYS A 269 22.63 -32.05 0.51
C LYS A 269 23.38 -32.66 -0.67
N LEU A 270 22.67 -32.98 -1.76
CA LEU A 270 23.28 -33.55 -2.97
C LEU A 270 24.22 -32.55 -3.66
N TYR A 271 23.86 -31.26 -3.66
CA TYR A 271 24.70 -30.19 -4.22
C TYR A 271 26.04 -30.08 -3.47
N VAL A 272 26.01 -30.10 -2.13
CA VAL A 272 27.22 -30.01 -1.29
C VAL A 272 28.10 -31.28 -1.40
N GLU A 273 27.51 -32.44 -1.65
CA GLU A 273 28.22 -33.69 -1.95
C GLU A 273 28.91 -33.69 -3.33
N GLY A 274 28.82 -32.59 -4.09
CA GLY A 274 29.50 -32.43 -5.38
C GLY A 274 28.75 -33.05 -6.57
N ASN A 275 27.47 -33.37 -6.42
CA ASN A 275 26.67 -33.91 -7.51
C ASN A 275 26.40 -32.83 -8.59
N THR A 276 26.77 -33.12 -9.83
CA THR A 276 26.58 -32.21 -10.99
C THR A 276 25.61 -32.78 -12.03
N SER A 277 24.86 -33.82 -11.67
CA SER A 277 23.95 -34.52 -12.59
C SER A 277 22.81 -33.62 -13.09
N GLU A 278 22.33 -33.91 -14.29
CA GLU A 278 21.14 -33.29 -14.85
C GLU A 278 19.90 -33.50 -13.95
N VAL A 279 19.85 -34.64 -13.25
CA VAL A 279 18.82 -34.95 -12.25
C VAL A 279 18.78 -33.90 -11.15
N LEU A 280 19.95 -33.45 -10.67
CA LEU A 280 20.02 -32.40 -9.65
C LEU A 280 19.53 -31.05 -10.18
N SER A 281 19.86 -30.72 -11.43
CA SER A 281 19.37 -29.50 -12.09
C SER A 281 17.85 -29.51 -12.26
N ASN A 282 17.29 -30.64 -12.69
CA ASN A 282 15.84 -30.83 -12.82
C ASN A 282 15.12 -30.78 -11.47
N MET A 283 15.76 -31.33 -10.42
CA MET A 283 15.28 -31.19 -9.04
C MET A 283 15.27 -29.72 -8.61
N ALA A 284 16.33 -28.94 -8.88
CA ALA A 284 16.39 -27.51 -8.56
C ALA A 284 15.24 -26.73 -9.21
N LYS A 285 15.01 -26.95 -10.51
CA LYS A 285 13.91 -26.31 -11.26
C LYS A 285 12.54 -26.66 -10.69
N LYS A 286 12.36 -27.90 -10.23
CA LYS A 286 11.13 -28.33 -9.55
C LYS A 286 10.95 -27.60 -8.22
N VAL A 287 12.00 -27.50 -7.39
CA VAL A 287 11.96 -26.78 -6.10
C VAL A 287 11.68 -25.30 -6.33
N LEU A 288 12.29 -24.68 -7.34
CA LEU A 288 12.04 -23.30 -7.73
C LEU A 288 10.55 -23.08 -8.01
N LYS A 289 9.94 -23.94 -8.84
CA LYS A 289 8.50 -23.86 -9.14
C LYS A 289 7.62 -24.08 -7.90
N GLN A 290 8.05 -24.94 -6.96
CA GLN A 290 7.33 -25.15 -5.71
C GLN A 290 7.37 -23.90 -4.82
N TYR A 291 8.52 -23.26 -4.67
CA TYR A 291 8.62 -22.00 -3.94
C TYR A 291 7.77 -20.91 -4.58
N MET A 292 7.84 -20.71 -5.90
CA MET A 292 7.04 -19.68 -6.58
C MET A 292 5.54 -19.82 -6.29
N LYS A 293 5.03 -21.07 -6.30
CA LYS A 293 3.64 -21.35 -5.94
C LYS A 293 3.35 -21.07 -4.46
N ALA A 294 4.25 -21.48 -3.58
CA ALA A 294 4.11 -21.23 -2.14
C ALA A 294 4.08 -19.73 -1.82
N LEU A 295 5.02 -18.95 -2.37
CA LEU A 295 5.07 -17.48 -2.23
C LEU A 295 3.78 -16.83 -2.74
N GLN A 296 3.29 -17.25 -3.92
CA GLN A 296 2.02 -16.77 -4.46
C GLN A 296 0.84 -17.06 -3.52
N ALA A 297 0.72 -18.29 -3.01
CA ALA A 297 -0.37 -18.66 -2.12
C ALA A 297 -0.29 -17.94 -0.77
N MET A 298 0.90 -17.83 -0.18
CA MET A 298 1.10 -17.13 1.09
C MET A 298 0.82 -15.63 0.98
N SER A 299 1.37 -14.98 -0.05
CA SER A 299 1.13 -13.56 -0.33
C SER A 299 -0.37 -13.29 -0.55
N ALA A 300 -1.06 -14.11 -1.35
CA ALA A 300 -2.50 -13.98 -1.56
C ALA A 300 -3.32 -14.15 -0.26
N ALA A 301 -2.94 -15.09 0.61
CA ALA A 301 -3.59 -15.28 1.91
C ALA A 301 -3.40 -14.06 2.83
N LEU A 302 -2.18 -13.51 2.90
CA LEU A 302 -1.88 -12.28 3.65
C LEU A 302 -2.66 -11.08 3.10
N SER A 303 -2.66 -10.89 1.79
CA SER A 303 -3.41 -9.81 1.14
C SER A 303 -4.91 -9.90 1.41
N LYS A 304 -5.47 -11.11 1.41
CA LYS A 304 -6.88 -11.33 1.75
C LYS A 304 -7.19 -10.97 3.21
N GLN A 305 -6.28 -11.24 4.14
CA GLN A 305 -6.46 -10.89 5.55
C GLN A 305 -6.42 -9.37 5.77
N LEU A 306 -5.48 -8.67 5.12
CA LEU A 306 -5.38 -7.21 5.18
C LEU A 306 -6.62 -6.51 4.57
N GLY A 307 -7.33 -7.17 3.66
CA GLY A 307 -8.60 -6.71 3.10
C GLY A 307 -9.85 -7.07 3.91
N LYS A 308 -9.74 -7.79 5.04
CA LYS A 308 -10.91 -8.10 5.90
C LYS A 308 -11.21 -6.93 6.81
N TYR A 309 -12.11 -6.07 6.36
CA TYR A 309 -12.69 -5.04 7.20
C TYR A 309 -13.80 -5.62 8.08
N ASP A 310 -13.83 -5.21 9.35
CA ASP A 310 -14.99 -5.43 10.21
C ASP A 310 -16.13 -4.50 9.79
N MET A 311 -16.84 -4.92 8.75
CA MET A 311 -17.93 -4.15 8.15
C MET A 311 -19.02 -3.80 9.17
N TYR A 312 -19.30 -4.69 10.12
CA TYR A 312 -20.30 -4.44 11.16
C TYR A 312 -19.85 -3.29 12.08
N SER A 313 -18.64 -3.36 12.62
CA SER A 313 -18.10 -2.30 13.47
C SER A 313 -17.97 -0.97 12.73
N MET A 314 -17.54 -1.00 11.46
CA MET A 314 -17.47 0.18 10.62
C MET A 314 -18.84 0.82 10.38
N MET A 315 -19.87 0.02 10.07
CA MET A 315 -21.23 0.53 9.87
C MET A 315 -21.80 1.15 11.15
N VAL A 316 -21.59 0.51 12.31
CA VAL A 316 -22.02 1.05 13.61
C VAL A 316 -21.31 2.37 13.90
N GLY A 317 -19.99 2.43 13.72
CA GLY A 317 -19.18 3.64 13.91
C GLY A 317 -19.58 4.78 12.97
N MET A 318 -19.75 4.50 11.67
CA MET A 318 -20.18 5.49 10.68
C MET A 318 -21.58 6.03 11.00
N SER A 319 -22.51 5.14 11.39
CA SER A 319 -23.87 5.54 11.77
C SER A 319 -23.86 6.46 13.00
N LEU A 320 -23.00 6.20 13.98
CA LEU A 320 -22.81 7.09 15.14
C LEU A 320 -22.26 8.46 14.75
N ILE A 321 -21.25 8.51 13.87
CA ILE A 321 -20.69 9.78 13.38
C ILE A 321 -21.78 10.59 12.67
N VAL A 322 -22.56 9.96 11.78
CA VAL A 322 -23.67 10.63 11.09
C VAL A 322 -24.70 11.14 12.10
N GLN A 323 -25.08 10.35 13.10
CA GLN A 323 -26.00 10.78 14.15
C GLN A 323 -25.48 12.00 14.93
N ILE A 324 -24.18 12.02 15.27
CA ILE A 324 -23.55 13.15 15.95
C ILE A 324 -23.52 14.39 15.04
N LEU A 325 -23.18 14.23 13.76
CA LEU A 325 -23.19 15.35 12.80
C LEU A 325 -24.60 15.93 12.63
N VAL A 326 -25.63 15.08 12.53
CA VAL A 326 -27.02 15.53 12.48
C VAL A 326 -27.43 16.20 13.79
N LEU A 327 -27.00 15.69 14.94
CA LEU A 327 -27.24 16.32 16.24
C LEU A 327 -26.66 17.75 16.25
N LEU A 328 -25.41 17.89 15.83
CA LEU A 328 -24.74 19.19 15.74
C LEU A 328 -25.52 20.12 14.80
N LEU A 329 -25.86 19.70 13.58
CA LEU A 329 -26.66 20.51 12.65
C LEU A 329 -28.02 20.94 13.23
N LEU A 330 -28.70 20.03 13.94
CA LEU A 330 -29.97 20.29 14.60
C LEU A 330 -29.84 21.09 15.90
N ALA A 331 -28.66 21.16 16.51
CA ALA A 331 -28.41 21.95 17.72
C ALA A 331 -27.85 23.34 17.42
N MET A 332 -27.08 23.50 16.32
CA MET A 332 -26.30 24.69 15.99
C MET A 332 -27.11 26.01 16.04
N PRO A 333 -28.31 26.13 15.45
CA PRO A 333 -29.11 27.35 15.58
C PRO A 333 -29.53 27.74 17.00
N GLU A 334 -29.75 26.75 17.88
CA GLU A 334 -30.11 26.98 19.29
C GLU A 334 -28.86 27.30 20.11
N ALA A 335 -27.75 26.61 19.83
CA ALA A 335 -26.44 26.86 20.43
C ALA A 335 -25.87 28.25 20.08
N LEU A 336 -26.09 28.74 18.85
CA LEU A 336 -25.68 30.06 18.37
C LEU A 336 -26.70 31.16 18.69
N SER A 337 -27.82 30.83 19.32
CA SER A 337 -28.79 31.83 19.78
C SER A 337 -28.24 32.57 21.01
N GLY A 338 -28.75 33.78 21.29
CA GLY A 338 -28.32 34.55 22.46
C GLY A 338 -28.59 33.88 23.82
N ALA A 339 -29.42 32.83 23.85
CA ALA A 339 -29.66 32.01 25.05
C ALA A 339 -28.72 30.80 25.17
N ALA A 340 -28.06 30.40 24.08
CA ALA A 340 -27.11 29.27 23.99
C ALA A 340 -27.60 27.98 24.67
N CYS A 341 -28.91 27.71 24.65
CA CYS A 341 -29.52 26.56 25.30
C CYS A 341 -30.09 25.61 24.25
N VAL A 342 -29.65 24.35 24.26
CA VAL A 342 -30.09 23.30 23.34
C VAL A 342 -30.99 22.32 24.09
N ASP A 343 -32.26 22.25 23.70
CA ASP A 343 -33.23 21.36 24.33
C ASP A 343 -33.30 20.00 23.62
N ILE A 344 -32.59 19.02 24.16
CA ILE A 344 -32.64 17.63 23.66
C ILE A 344 -33.78 16.87 24.36
N PRO A 345 -34.78 16.32 23.62
CA PRO A 345 -35.99 15.74 24.20
C PRO A 345 -35.82 14.33 24.77
N LEU A 346 -34.83 14.12 25.66
CA LEU A 346 -34.44 12.81 26.19
C LEU A 346 -35.61 12.03 26.83
N ALA A 347 -36.42 12.66 27.67
CA ALA A 347 -37.50 11.96 28.39
C ALA A 347 -38.59 11.40 27.46
N ALA A 348 -38.95 12.13 26.40
CA ALA A 348 -39.94 11.68 25.42
C ALA A 348 -39.39 10.56 24.54
N THR A 349 -38.07 10.57 24.29
CA THR A 349 -37.36 9.54 23.53
C THR A 349 -37.40 8.19 24.23
N PHE A 350 -37.02 8.13 25.51
CA PHE A 350 -36.96 6.87 26.28
C PHE A 350 -38.33 6.20 26.50
N LEU A 351 -39.42 6.94 26.34
CA LEU A 351 -40.79 6.44 26.49
C LEU A 351 -41.46 6.07 25.15
N SER A 352 -40.75 6.24 24.03
CA SER A 352 -41.33 6.05 22.70
C SER A 352 -41.31 4.59 22.25
N LEU A 353 -42.38 4.11 21.60
CA LEU A 353 -42.42 2.77 20.99
C LEU A 353 -41.26 2.52 20.00
N PRO A 354 -40.88 3.48 19.11
CA PRO A 354 -39.75 3.31 18.21
C PRO A 354 -38.42 3.04 18.93
N PHE A 355 -38.20 3.61 20.11
CA PHE A 355 -36.98 3.39 20.89
C PHE A 355 -36.82 1.92 21.30
N TYR A 356 -37.87 1.31 21.85
CA TYR A 356 -37.85 -0.10 22.23
C TYR A 356 -37.74 -1.04 21.01
N LEU A 357 -38.39 -0.69 19.89
CA LEU A 357 -38.28 -1.45 18.64
C LEU A 357 -36.86 -1.41 18.06
N LEU A 358 -36.17 -0.27 18.13
CA LEU A 358 -34.80 -0.14 17.67
C LEU A 358 -33.82 -0.93 18.55
N ILE A 359 -34.03 -0.97 19.87
CA ILE A 359 -33.23 -1.83 20.76
C ILE A 359 -33.40 -3.30 20.38
N LEU A 360 -34.64 -3.74 20.16
CA LEU A 360 -34.95 -5.12 19.77
C LEU A 360 -34.33 -5.46 18.42
N LEU A 361 -34.47 -4.58 17.42
CA LEU A 361 -33.87 -4.73 16.11
C LEU A 361 -32.34 -4.78 16.19
N GLY A 362 -31.71 -3.83 16.90
CA GLY A 362 -30.25 -3.78 17.06
C GLY A 362 -29.70 -5.02 17.77
N SER A 363 -30.42 -5.52 18.77
CA SER A 363 -30.07 -6.77 19.47
C SER A 363 -30.20 -7.98 18.56
N ALA A 364 -31.28 -8.06 17.77
CA ALA A 364 -31.49 -9.15 16.81
C ALA A 364 -30.41 -9.15 15.71
N VAL A 365 -30.07 -7.98 15.17
CA VAL A 365 -28.98 -7.84 14.18
C VAL A 365 -27.65 -8.25 14.80
N HIS A 366 -27.35 -7.82 16.03
CA HIS A 366 -26.11 -8.20 16.71
C HIS A 366 -26.00 -9.71 16.92
N VAL A 367 -27.05 -10.36 17.42
CA VAL A 367 -27.11 -11.83 17.56
C VAL A 367 -26.88 -12.51 16.21
N LEU A 368 -27.57 -12.06 15.16
CA LEU A 368 -27.45 -12.63 13.82
C LEU A 368 -26.01 -12.54 13.29
N VAL A 369 -25.36 -11.39 13.45
CA VAL A 369 -23.98 -11.18 13.00
C VAL A 369 -23.01 -12.05 13.80
N CYS A 370 -23.12 -12.06 15.13
CA CYS A 370 -22.17 -12.79 15.98
C CYS A 370 -22.36 -14.31 16.00
N THR A 371 -23.49 -14.81 15.48
CA THR A 371 -23.73 -16.25 15.29
C THR A 371 -23.39 -16.73 13.89
N SER A 372 -23.07 -15.82 12.95
CA SER A 372 -22.64 -16.18 11.61
C SER A 372 -21.21 -16.74 11.62
N SER A 373 -20.97 -17.83 10.88
CA SER A 373 -19.71 -18.58 10.89
C SER A 373 -18.52 -17.85 10.23
N GLU A 374 -18.73 -16.64 9.71
CA GLU A 374 -17.73 -15.90 8.93
C GLU A 374 -17.26 -14.58 9.58
N ALA A 375 -17.89 -14.13 10.67
CA ALA A 375 -17.65 -12.80 11.21
C ALA A 375 -16.67 -12.81 12.41
N SER A 376 -15.39 -12.52 12.14
CA SER A 376 -14.46 -12.03 13.19
C SER A 376 -14.71 -10.53 13.41
N CYS A 377 -15.71 -10.20 14.24
CA CYS A 377 -16.13 -8.82 14.50
C CYS A 377 -15.75 -8.37 15.93
N TYR A 378 -15.23 -7.15 16.07
CA TYR A 378 -14.88 -6.52 17.34
C TYR A 378 -16.07 -6.41 18.31
N PHE A 379 -17.24 -6.00 17.85
CA PHE A 379 -18.42 -5.95 18.73
C PHE A 379 -18.81 -7.34 19.26
N CYS A 380 -18.52 -8.42 18.53
CA CYS A 380 -18.80 -9.78 18.97
C CYS A 380 -17.80 -10.29 20.02
N SER A 381 -16.63 -9.64 20.17
CA SER A 381 -15.67 -9.96 21.23
C SER A 381 -15.93 -9.18 22.52
N LEU A 382 -16.81 -8.17 22.49
CA LEU A 382 -17.16 -7.38 23.66
C LEU A 382 -18.15 -8.11 24.59
N PRO A 383 -18.10 -7.84 25.91
CA PRO A 383 -19.16 -8.22 26.84
C PRO A 383 -20.53 -7.74 26.37
N TRP A 384 -21.54 -8.62 26.43
CA TRP A 384 -22.93 -8.32 26.06
C TRP A 384 -23.50 -7.06 26.72
N LEU A 385 -23.09 -6.74 27.95
CA LEU A 385 -23.50 -5.52 28.64
C LEU A 385 -23.04 -4.25 27.93
N LEU A 386 -21.80 -4.23 27.43
CA LEU A 386 -21.25 -3.08 26.71
C LEU A 386 -21.92 -2.91 25.35
N VAL A 387 -22.16 -4.01 24.65
CA VAL A 387 -22.88 -3.98 23.37
C VAL A 387 -24.32 -3.49 23.57
N PHE A 388 -25.02 -4.01 24.58
CA PHE A 388 -26.39 -3.60 24.87
C PHE A 388 -26.47 -2.12 25.27
N ALA A 389 -25.52 -1.63 26.07
CA ALA A 389 -25.41 -0.21 26.38
C ALA A 389 -25.19 0.64 25.12
N ALA A 390 -24.35 0.19 24.18
CA ALA A 390 -24.15 0.87 22.90
C ALA A 390 -25.42 0.88 22.03
N ILE A 391 -26.18 -0.23 21.99
CA ILE A 391 -27.46 -0.32 21.27
C ILE A 391 -28.50 0.64 21.88
N ILE A 392 -28.59 0.71 23.21
CA ILE A 392 -29.46 1.66 23.91
C ILE A 392 -29.08 3.09 23.55
N PHE A 393 -27.79 3.43 23.66
CA PHE A 393 -27.30 4.76 23.35
C PHE A 393 -27.61 5.16 21.90
N PHE A 394 -27.33 4.27 20.95
CA PHE A 394 -27.63 4.46 19.53
C PHE A 394 -29.12 4.69 19.27
N SER A 395 -29.97 3.86 19.89
CA SER A 395 -31.44 3.96 19.75
C SER A 395 -31.98 5.25 20.35
N ALA A 396 -31.47 5.66 21.53
CA ALA A 396 -31.84 6.90 22.19
C ALA A 396 -31.42 8.12 21.38
N LEU A 397 -30.21 8.10 20.82
CA LEU A 397 -29.70 9.18 19.99
C LEU A 397 -30.55 9.32 18.72
N PHE A 398 -30.79 8.23 17.99
CA PHE A 398 -31.62 8.25 16.78
C PHE A 398 -33.03 8.80 17.04
N CYS A 399 -33.73 8.31 18.06
CA CYS A 399 -35.07 8.80 18.39
C CYS A 399 -35.06 10.28 18.81
N SER A 400 -34.01 10.75 19.49
CA SER A 400 -33.86 12.16 19.87
C SER A 400 -33.67 13.05 18.65
N LEU A 401 -32.89 12.61 17.66
CA LEU A 401 -32.71 13.31 16.39
C LEU A 401 -34.03 13.43 15.61
N VAL A 402 -34.79 12.33 15.50
CA VAL A 402 -36.11 12.34 14.84
C VAL A 402 -37.06 13.32 15.54
N ALA A 403 -37.09 13.32 16.87
CA ALA A 403 -37.92 14.24 17.64
C ALA A 403 -37.50 15.71 17.43
N MET A 404 -36.20 16.00 17.42
CA MET A 404 -35.68 17.34 17.13
C MET A 404 -36.00 17.80 15.71
N ALA A 405 -35.82 16.93 14.72
CA ALA A 405 -36.16 17.22 13.32
C ALA A 405 -37.67 17.50 13.15
N ALA A 406 -38.53 16.68 13.76
CA ALA A 406 -39.98 16.88 13.73
C ALA A 406 -40.43 18.18 14.40
N ARG A 407 -39.81 18.56 15.54
CA ARG A 407 -40.06 19.86 16.20
C ARG A 407 -39.69 21.03 15.30
N ARG A 408 -38.57 20.93 14.58
CA ARG A 408 -38.13 21.97 13.64
C ARG A 408 -39.04 22.09 12.44
N ALA A 409 -39.43 20.97 11.81
CA ALA A 409 -40.39 20.97 10.71
C ALA A 409 -41.70 21.68 11.07
N ARG A 410 -42.27 21.37 12.25
CA ARG A 410 -43.48 22.05 12.76
C ARG A 410 -43.29 23.55 13.01
N LYS A 411 -42.11 23.99 13.46
CA LYS A 411 -41.79 25.43 13.62
C LYS A 411 -41.71 26.16 12.28
N VAL A 412 -41.33 25.48 11.20
CA VAL A 412 -41.26 26.06 9.85
C VAL A 412 -42.66 26.20 9.24
N ASP A 413 -43.50 25.16 9.35
CA ASP A 413 -44.89 25.20 8.83
C ASP A 413 -45.72 26.31 9.51
N ASN A 414 -45.54 26.51 10.82
CA ASN A 414 -46.24 27.57 11.56
C ASN A 414 -45.73 28.99 11.26
N LYS A 415 -44.67 29.16 10.45
CA LYS A 415 -44.12 30.47 10.04
C LYS A 415 -44.50 30.88 8.61
N GLN A 416 -45.23 30.06 7.86
CA GLN A 416 -45.76 30.49 6.56
C GLN A 416 -46.94 31.47 6.78
N PRO A 417 -46.88 32.70 6.22
CA PRO A 417 -48.01 33.62 6.31
C PRO A 417 -49.16 33.09 5.44
N LYS A 418 -50.39 33.16 5.97
CA LYS A 418 -51.62 33.04 5.19
C LYS A 418 -51.79 34.22 4.25
#